data_AF-A0A5B6U577-F1
#
_entry.id   AF-A0A5B6U577-F1
#
_cell.length_a   1.000
_cell.length_b   1.000
_cell.length_c   1.000
_cell.angle_alpha   90.00
_cell.angle_beta   90.00
_cell.angle_gamma   90.00
#
_symmetry.space_group_name_H-M   'P 1'
#
loop_
_entity.id
_entity.type
_entity.pdbx_description
1 polymer ?
#
loop_
_entity_poly.entity_id
_entity_poly.type
_entity_poly.pdbx_seq_one_letter_code
_entity_poly.pdbx_strand_id
1 'polypeptide(L)'
;MVCEYPNVFLEELLELPPVREAEFGIELILGTTPISIAPYRMTSLELKELKAELLTVGVPVLFVKKKDGSMRLCIDYRQLNKVTVKNKYPFPRIDDLFDQLKGATIFSKIDLRSGYYQLRVTEHDVLKIAFWTRYATMSFWSCRSV
;
A
#
# COMPACT_ATOMS: atom_id res chain seq x y z
N MET A 1 -14.61 28.20 -2.31
CA MET A 1 -14.74 26.72 -2.33
C MET A 1 -13.52 26.01 -1.77
N VAL A 2 -12.34 25.91 -2.42
CA VAL A 2 -11.19 25.17 -1.83
C VAL A 2 -10.71 25.79 -0.51
N CYS A 3 -10.67 27.13 -0.44
CA CYS A 3 -10.28 27.86 0.77
C CYS A 3 -11.24 27.69 1.95
N GLU A 4 -12.46 27.19 1.72
CA GLU A 4 -13.44 26.89 2.79
C GLU A 4 -13.18 25.52 3.44
N TYR A 5 -12.39 24.66 2.80
CA TYR A 5 -12.07 23.31 3.29
C TYR A 5 -10.55 23.07 3.38
N PRO A 6 -9.80 23.92 4.13
CA PRO A 6 -8.34 23.80 4.23
C PRO A 6 -7.90 22.46 4.83
N ASN A 7 -8.74 21.85 5.68
CA ASN A 7 -8.46 20.56 6.31
C ASN A 7 -8.68 19.35 5.36
N VAL A 8 -9.38 19.55 4.24
CA VAL A 8 -9.66 18.50 3.25
C VAL A 8 -8.63 18.54 2.12
N PHE A 9 -8.24 19.75 1.69
CA PHE A 9 -7.30 19.97 0.60
C PHE A 9 -5.89 20.23 1.12
N LEU A 10 -5.34 19.28 1.87
CA LEU A 10 -3.99 19.37 2.41
C LEU A 10 -2.92 19.24 1.32
N GLU A 11 -1.86 20.04 1.45
CA GLU A 11 -0.71 19.99 0.56
C GLU A 11 0.24 18.82 0.88
N GLU A 12 0.20 18.29 2.10
CA GLU A 12 0.92 17.07 2.49
C GLU A 12 0.10 16.19 3.45
N LEU A 13 0.31 14.88 3.37
CA LEU A 13 -0.22 13.92 4.33
C LEU A 13 0.84 13.71 5.42
N LEU A 14 0.66 14.35 6.57
CA LEU A 14 1.62 14.30 7.69
C LEU A 14 1.27 13.24 8.73
N GLU A 15 0.00 12.86 8.82
CA GLU A 15 -0.51 11.98 9.86
C GLU A 15 -0.95 10.63 9.31
N LEU A 16 -0.98 9.62 10.20
CA LEU A 16 -1.57 8.34 9.90
C LEU A 16 -3.07 8.52 9.60
N PRO A 17 -3.64 7.71 8.68
CA PRO A 17 -5.06 7.74 8.45
C PRO A 17 -5.81 7.46 9.77
N PRO A 18 -6.85 8.24 10.08
CA PRO A 18 -7.63 8.02 11.29
C PRO A 18 -8.28 6.63 11.25
N VAL A 19 -8.56 6.07 12.43
CA VAL A 19 -9.37 4.86 12.54
C VAL A 19 -10.77 5.20 12.03
N ARG A 20 -11.31 4.37 11.12
CA ARG A 20 -12.64 4.51 10.53
C ARG A 20 -13.38 3.17 10.66
N GLU A 21 -14.67 3.16 10.40
CA GLU A 21 -15.48 1.92 10.39
C GLU A 21 -14.96 0.88 9.40
N ALA A 22 -14.37 1.34 8.29
CA ALA A 22 -13.76 0.50 7.27
C ALA A 22 -12.23 0.63 7.30
N GLU A 23 -11.57 -0.48 7.63
CA GLU A 23 -10.12 -0.66 7.52
C GLU A 23 -9.81 -1.67 6.41
N PHE A 24 -8.58 -1.60 5.88
CA PHE A 24 -8.11 -2.50 4.84
C PHE A 24 -7.61 -3.81 5.44
N GLY A 25 -8.43 -4.86 5.34
CA GLY A 25 -8.06 -6.22 5.71
C GLY A 25 -7.39 -6.99 4.57
N ILE A 26 -6.42 -7.83 4.92
CA ILE A 26 -5.64 -8.70 4.04
C ILE A 26 -5.96 -10.14 4.41
N GLU A 27 -7.08 -10.62 3.89
CA GLU A 27 -7.51 -12.00 4.06
C GLU A 27 -6.60 -12.93 3.25
N LEU A 28 -6.07 -13.96 3.89
CA LEU A 28 -5.23 -14.98 3.26
C LEU A 28 -6.04 -16.26 3.07
N ILE A 29 -5.71 -17.04 2.04
CA ILE A 29 -6.30 -18.36 1.81
C ILE A 29 -6.07 -19.23 3.05
N LEU A 30 -7.12 -19.93 3.51
CA LEU A 30 -7.06 -20.79 4.69
C LEU A 30 -5.95 -21.84 4.54
N GLY A 31 -5.13 -22.02 5.59
CA GLY A 31 -4.00 -22.96 5.58
C GLY A 31 -2.71 -22.43 4.94
N THR A 32 -2.66 -21.14 4.58
CA THR A 32 -1.43 -20.50 4.09
C THR A 32 -0.36 -20.45 5.19
N THR A 33 0.83 -20.97 4.90
CA THR A 33 2.00 -20.82 5.77
C THR A 33 2.54 -19.38 5.73
N PRO A 34 3.15 -18.88 6.81
CA PRO A 34 3.79 -17.56 6.81
C PRO A 34 4.74 -17.36 5.63
N ILE A 35 4.63 -16.22 4.94
CA ILE A 35 5.45 -15.90 3.78
C ILE A 35 6.74 -15.23 4.26
N SER A 36 7.86 -15.86 3.93
CA SER A 36 9.20 -15.29 4.10
C SER A 36 9.98 -15.54 2.82
N ILE A 37 10.26 -14.47 2.06
CA ILE A 37 10.94 -14.57 0.76
C ILE A 37 12.30 -13.92 0.90
N ALA A 38 13.39 -14.68 0.74
CA ALA A 38 14.75 -14.17 0.89
C ALA A 38 14.98 -12.80 0.21
N PRO A 39 15.75 -11.90 0.85
CA PRO A 39 16.04 -10.60 0.28
C PRO A 39 16.75 -10.72 -1.08
N TYR A 40 16.63 -9.70 -1.93
CA TYR A 40 17.49 -9.58 -3.11
C TYR A 40 18.96 -9.53 -2.72
N ARG A 41 19.87 -9.93 -3.64
CA ARG A 41 21.31 -9.97 -3.39
C ARG A 41 21.80 -8.64 -2.83
N MET A 42 22.31 -8.69 -1.61
CA MET A 42 23.00 -7.62 -0.89
C MET A 42 24.44 -8.05 -0.62
N THR A 43 25.32 -7.11 -0.29
CA THR A 43 26.72 -7.40 0.05
C THR A 43 26.83 -8.25 1.33
N SER A 44 27.95 -8.95 1.51
CA SER A 44 28.17 -9.84 2.67
C SER A 44 28.13 -9.12 4.02
N LEU A 45 28.48 -7.84 4.04
CA LEU A 45 28.39 -6.98 5.23
C LEU A 45 26.92 -6.67 5.56
N GLU A 46 26.12 -6.31 4.56
CA GLU A 46 24.69 -6.01 4.70
C GLU A 46 23.88 -7.26 5.13
N LEU A 47 24.26 -8.46 4.67
CA LEU A 47 23.61 -9.72 5.08
C LEU A 47 23.91 -10.14 6.52
N LYS A 48 25.06 -9.73 7.07
CA LYS A 48 25.48 -10.09 8.44
C LYS A 48 24.72 -9.26 9.48
N GLU A 49 24.46 -7.98 9.18
CA GLU A 49 23.61 -7.09 9.97
C GLU A 49 22.13 -7.55 9.94
N LEU A 50 21.62 -7.95 8.77
CA LEU A 50 20.24 -8.43 8.61
C LEU A 50 19.92 -9.72 9.40
N LYS A 51 20.93 -10.58 9.62
CA LYS A 51 20.76 -11.91 10.19
C LYS A 51 20.62 -11.95 11.71
N ALA A 52 20.87 -10.84 12.41
CA ALA A 52 21.00 -10.87 13.86
C ALA A 52 19.65 -10.96 14.61
N GLU A 53 18.54 -10.46 14.07
CA GLU A 53 17.27 -10.36 14.86
C GLU A 53 15.95 -10.60 14.12
N LEU A 54 15.92 -10.83 12.80
CA LEU A 54 14.70 -10.53 12.02
C LEU A 54 14.33 -11.55 10.94
N LEU A 55 13.99 -12.78 11.31
CA LEU A 55 13.52 -13.76 10.30
C LEU A 55 12.41 -14.67 10.84
N THR A 56 11.18 -14.17 10.81
CA THR A 56 10.00 -15.05 10.70
C THR A 56 9.08 -14.64 9.56
N VAL A 57 8.92 -13.33 9.28
CA VAL A 57 8.07 -12.83 8.18
C VAL A 57 8.63 -11.56 7.54
N GLY A 58 8.52 -11.44 6.22
CA GLY A 58 8.87 -10.22 5.48
C GLY A 58 9.00 -10.43 3.98
N VAL A 59 8.65 -9.38 3.23
CA VAL A 59 8.82 -9.31 1.77
C VAL A 59 10.01 -8.43 1.35
N PRO A 60 10.66 -8.72 0.22
CA PRO A 60 11.81 -7.96 -0.23
C PRO A 60 11.41 -6.61 -0.80
N VAL A 61 12.35 -5.67 -0.73
CA VAL A 61 12.23 -4.30 -1.23
C VAL A 61 13.17 -4.08 -2.41
N LEU A 62 12.74 -3.24 -3.35
CA LEU A 62 13.53 -2.78 -4.48
C LEU A 62 13.35 -1.28 -4.70
N PHE A 63 14.38 -0.62 -5.22
CA PHE A 63 14.31 0.79 -5.59
C PHE A 63 14.20 0.94 -7.10
N VAL A 64 13.15 1.61 -7.56
CA VAL A 64 12.93 1.92 -8.98
C VAL A 64 13.21 3.38 -9.23
N LYS A 65 14.01 3.70 -10.25
CA LYS A 65 14.24 5.07 -10.68
C LYS A 65 13.02 5.58 -11.46
N LYS A 66 12.46 6.71 -11.03
CA LYS A 66 11.40 7.43 -11.76
C LYS A 66 11.99 8.18 -12.95
N LYS A 67 11.12 8.63 -13.86
CA LYS A 67 11.49 9.45 -15.03
C LYS A 67 12.19 10.76 -14.63
N ASP A 68 11.81 11.34 -13.49
CA ASP A 68 12.40 12.57 -12.93
C ASP A 68 13.78 12.35 -12.27
N GLY A 69 14.28 11.10 -12.26
CA GLY A 69 15.55 10.74 -11.65
C GLY A 69 15.48 10.37 -10.17
N SER A 70 14.36 10.62 -9.48
CA SER A 70 14.15 10.23 -8.08
C SER A 70 13.99 8.72 -7.92
N MET A 71 14.30 8.18 -6.74
CA MET A 71 14.10 6.75 -6.43
C MET A 71 12.73 6.53 -5.76
N ARG A 72 12.02 5.48 -6.15
CA ARG A 72 10.80 4.99 -5.52
C ARG A 72 11.09 3.67 -4.83
N LEU A 73 10.79 3.60 -3.54
CA LEU A 73 10.74 2.35 -2.78
C LEU A 73 9.53 1.53 -3.24
N CYS A 74 9.78 0.34 -3.78
CA CYS A 74 8.76 -0.63 -4.18
C CYS A 74 8.90 -1.89 -3.32
N ILE A 75 7.79 -2.35 -2.77
CA ILE A 75 7.75 -3.56 -1.93
C ILE A 75 7.19 -4.69 -2.79
N ASP A 76 7.88 -5.82 -2.83
CA ASP A 76 7.51 -6.93 -3.69
C ASP A 76 6.46 -7.83 -3.03
N TYR A 77 5.21 -7.40 -3.08
CA TYR A 77 4.08 -8.18 -2.57
C TYR A 77 3.63 -9.32 -3.50
N ARG A 78 4.40 -9.70 -4.53
CA ARG A 78 3.93 -10.69 -5.53
C ARG A 78 3.55 -12.03 -4.92
N GLN A 79 4.31 -12.56 -3.96
CA GLN A 79 3.93 -13.83 -3.32
C GLN A 79 2.78 -13.64 -2.33
N LEU A 80 2.75 -12.52 -1.60
CA LEU A 80 1.64 -12.16 -0.72
C LEU A 80 0.33 -12.11 -1.52
N ASN A 81 0.31 -11.35 -2.62
CA ASN A 81 -0.86 -11.19 -3.49
C ASN A 81 -1.37 -12.51 -4.12
N LYS A 82 -0.54 -13.56 -4.22
CA LYS A 82 -0.98 -14.87 -4.72
C LYS A 82 -1.81 -15.64 -3.71
N VAL A 83 -1.53 -15.45 -2.42
CA VAL A 83 -2.20 -16.14 -1.32
C VAL A 83 -3.22 -15.26 -0.60
N THR A 84 -3.30 -13.98 -0.96
CA THR A 84 -4.39 -13.09 -0.56
C THR A 84 -5.68 -13.45 -1.31
N VAL A 85 -6.79 -13.55 -0.57
CA VAL A 85 -8.12 -13.72 -1.15
C VAL A 85 -8.46 -12.48 -1.97
N LYS A 86 -8.82 -12.67 -3.25
CA LYS A 86 -9.12 -11.57 -4.15
C LYS A 86 -10.48 -10.97 -3.80
N ASN A 87 -10.47 -9.77 -3.22
CA ASN A 87 -11.67 -8.96 -3.05
C ASN A 87 -12.15 -8.46 -4.43
N LYS A 88 -13.15 -9.13 -5.00
CA LYS A 88 -13.75 -8.77 -6.29
C LYS A 88 -14.91 -7.82 -6.07
N TYR A 89 -14.63 -6.52 -6.07
CA TYR A 89 -15.68 -5.52 -6.14
C TYR A 89 -16.11 -5.31 -7.61
N PRO A 90 -17.42 -5.28 -7.92
CA PRO A 90 -17.88 -5.01 -9.27
C PRO A 90 -17.51 -3.57 -9.66
N PHE A 91 -16.56 -3.43 -10.57
CA PHE A 91 -16.25 -2.12 -11.13
C PHE A 91 -17.27 -1.81 -12.23
N PRO A 92 -17.98 -0.67 -12.15
CA PRO A 92 -18.95 -0.30 -13.19
C PRO A 92 -18.25 -0.09 -14.53
N ARG A 93 -18.96 -0.34 -15.64
CA ARG A 93 -18.40 -0.02 -16.95
C ARG A 93 -18.34 1.48 -17.12
N ILE A 94 -17.37 1.95 -17.89
CA ILE A 94 -17.19 3.37 -18.18
C ILE A 94 -18.46 3.93 -18.84
N ASP A 95 -19.09 3.18 -19.75
CA ASP A 95 -20.33 3.60 -20.41
C ASP A 95 -21.49 3.74 -19.41
N ASP A 96 -21.64 2.79 -18.49
CA ASP A 96 -22.66 2.86 -17.43
C ASP A 96 -22.49 4.12 -16.56
N LEU A 97 -21.24 4.51 -16.27
CA LEU A 97 -20.94 5.74 -15.53
C LEU A 97 -21.31 6.99 -16.33
N PHE A 98 -21.05 7.01 -17.64
CA PHE A 98 -21.42 8.16 -18.49
C PHE A 98 -22.93 8.29 -18.68
N ASP A 99 -23.65 7.17 -18.78
CA ASP A 99 -25.10 7.16 -18.85
C ASP A 99 -25.74 7.77 -17.58
N GLN A 100 -25.16 7.50 -16.40
CA GLN A 100 -25.60 8.13 -15.14
C GLN A 100 -25.40 9.65 -15.10
N LEU A 101 -24.45 10.16 -15.87
CA LEU A 101 -24.13 11.59 -15.94
C LEU A 101 -24.97 12.34 -16.98
N LYS A 102 -25.84 11.65 -17.72
CA LYS A 102 -26.67 12.25 -18.77
C LYS A 102 -27.57 13.35 -18.20
N GLY A 103 -27.56 14.51 -18.86
CA GLY A 103 -28.35 15.69 -18.47
C GLY A 103 -27.68 16.59 -17.45
N ALA A 104 -26.55 16.17 -16.84
CA ALA A 104 -25.71 17.08 -16.08
C ALA A 104 -25.00 18.06 -17.02
N THR A 105 -24.97 19.34 -16.64
CA THR A 105 -24.36 20.43 -17.41
C THR A 105 -23.08 20.96 -16.77
N ILE A 106 -22.86 20.66 -15.49
CA ILE A 106 -21.70 21.08 -14.71
C ILE A 106 -21.11 19.85 -14.05
N PHE A 107 -19.79 19.70 -14.16
CA PHE A 107 -19.03 18.60 -13.59
C PHE A 107 -17.94 19.13 -12.67
N SER A 108 -17.72 18.44 -11.55
CA SER A 108 -16.55 18.62 -10.70
C SER A 108 -15.85 17.28 -10.54
N LYS A 109 -14.52 17.30 -10.50
CA LYS A 109 -13.70 16.11 -10.29
C LYS A 109 -12.84 16.34 -9.06
N ILE A 110 -12.88 15.38 -8.14
CA ILE A 110 -12.03 15.35 -6.95
C ILE A 110 -11.11 14.15 -7.09
N ASP A 111 -9.81 14.38 -6.94
CA ASP A 111 -8.80 13.31 -6.92
C ASP A 111 -8.24 13.17 -5.50
N LEU A 112 -8.18 11.93 -5.01
CA LEU A 112 -7.64 11.64 -3.68
C LEU A 112 -6.13 11.56 -3.75
N ARG A 113 -5.45 12.60 -3.24
CA ARG A 113 -3.99 12.63 -3.15
C ARG A 113 -3.46 11.44 -2.38
N SER A 114 -2.57 10.65 -2.99
CA SER A 114 -1.98 9.48 -2.35
C SER A 114 -3.03 8.54 -1.73
N GLY A 115 -4.18 8.34 -2.39
CA GLY A 115 -5.35 7.66 -1.82
C GLY A 115 -5.08 6.35 -1.08
N TYR A 116 -4.11 5.54 -1.56
CA TYR A 116 -3.68 4.33 -0.86
C TYR A 116 -3.15 4.59 0.56
N TYR A 117 -2.34 5.63 0.76
CA TYR A 117 -1.78 5.99 2.07
C TYR A 117 -2.85 6.45 3.06
N GLN A 118 -4.04 6.82 2.56
CA GLN A 118 -5.18 7.20 3.39
C GLN A 118 -6.02 5.98 3.83
N LEU A 119 -5.74 4.78 3.31
CA LEU A 119 -6.38 3.54 3.74
C LEU A 119 -5.57 2.92 4.88
N ARG A 120 -6.15 2.90 6.08
CA ARG A 120 -5.54 2.26 7.25
C ARG A 120 -5.61 0.75 7.11
N VAL A 121 -4.51 0.06 7.38
CA VAL A 121 -4.45 -1.40 7.45
C VAL A 121 -4.89 -1.84 8.83
N THR A 122 -5.66 -2.91 8.91
CA THR A 122 -6.08 -3.45 10.19
C THR A 122 -4.87 -3.86 11.04
N GLU A 123 -4.93 -3.65 12.35
CA GLU A 123 -3.78 -3.90 13.23
C GLU A 123 -3.25 -5.34 13.14
N HIS A 124 -4.15 -6.32 12.95
CA HIS A 124 -3.80 -7.73 12.78
C HIS A 124 -3.08 -8.04 11.45
N ASP A 125 -3.19 -7.16 10.44
CA ASP A 125 -2.62 -7.35 9.10
C ASP A 125 -1.36 -6.52 8.84
N VAL A 126 -1.01 -5.60 9.73
CA VAL A 126 0.21 -4.77 9.63
C VAL A 126 1.46 -5.63 9.46
N LEU A 127 1.55 -6.76 10.17
CA LEU A 127 2.69 -7.68 10.05
C LEU A 127 2.70 -8.46 8.73
N LYS A 128 1.55 -8.64 8.07
CA LYS A 128 1.47 -9.33 6.77
C LYS A 128 2.12 -8.52 5.65
N ILE A 129 2.19 -7.20 5.82
CA ILE A 129 2.82 -6.27 4.86
C ILE A 129 4.22 -5.81 5.27
N ALA A 130 4.79 -6.44 6.30
CA ALA A 130 6.15 -6.17 6.75
C ALA A 130 7.19 -6.46 5.66
N PHE A 131 8.23 -5.65 5.60
CA PHE A 131 9.27 -5.72 4.58
C PHE A 131 10.65 -5.49 5.19
N TRP A 132 11.67 -6.02 4.52
CA TRP A 132 13.05 -5.87 4.98
C TRP A 132 13.72 -4.66 4.36
N THR A 133 14.43 -3.94 5.21
CA THR A 133 15.45 -2.97 4.82
C THR A 133 16.82 -3.48 5.25
N ARG A 134 17.90 -2.80 4.85
CA ARG A 134 19.27 -3.17 5.26
C ARG A 134 19.49 -3.14 6.77
N TYR A 135 18.68 -2.41 7.51
CA TYR A 135 18.89 -2.15 8.94
C TYR A 135 17.84 -2.82 9.82
N ALA A 136 16.60 -2.95 9.33
CA ALA A 136 15.50 -3.46 10.13
C ALA A 136 14.35 -3.99 9.25
N THR A 137 13.48 -4.78 9.87
CA THR A 137 12.15 -5.08 9.36
C THR A 137 11.24 -3.93 9.74
N MET A 138 10.51 -3.41 8.76
CA MET A 138 9.56 -2.31 8.95
C MET A 138 8.20 -2.74 8.43
N SER A 139 7.14 -2.14 8.96
CA SER A 139 5.78 -2.29 8.45
C SER A 139 5.15 -0.92 8.25
N PHE A 140 4.10 -0.87 7.44
CA PHE A 140 3.25 0.30 7.30
C PHE A 140 1.92 0.08 8.00
N TRP A 141 1.35 1.15 8.55
CA TRP A 141 0.00 1.17 9.12
C TRP A 141 -1.06 1.57 8.08
N SER A 142 -0.63 1.90 6.85
CA SER A 142 -1.49 2.25 5.73
C SER A 142 -1.08 1.52 4.46
N CYS A 143 -2.00 1.45 3.50
CA CYS A 143 -1.77 0.77 2.24
C CYS A 143 -0.73 1.53 1.39
N ARG A 144 0.16 0.80 0.71
CA ARG A 144 1.06 1.35 -0.31
C ARG A 144 0.68 0.80 -1.69
N SER A 145 0.58 1.69 -2.67
CA SER A 145 0.57 1.26 -4.08
C SER A 145 1.94 0.70 -4.45
N VAL A 146 1.94 -0.43 -5.17
CA VAL A 146 3.12 -1.06 -5.78
C VAL A 146 3.82 -0.11 -6.75
#